data_AF-A0A1W9QM97-F1
#
_entry.id   AF-A0A1W9QM97-F1
#
_cell.length_a   1.000
_cell.length_b   1.000
_cell.length_c   1.000
_cell.angle_alpha   90.00
_cell.angle_beta   90.00
_cell.angle_gamma   90.00
#
_symmetry.space_group_name_H-M   'P 1'
#
loop_
_entity.id
_entity.type
_entity.pdbx_description
1 polymer ?
#
loop_
_entity_poly.entity_id
_entity_poly.type
_entity_poly.pdbx_seq_one_letter_code
_entity_poly.pdbx_strand_id
1 'polypeptide(L)'
;MVLLKAFLFLVANLFIGFLLVFLIKAFLFYPSKELYFFGKKVPFTPALLYRKKDWLINKITSMLKDYLRDCDKTDEQTKISEWEMLAYEKAWEKFSGIESIKIMPAFLRNKIRQMMSVIIYEIVKQFFRSFVPYLIARYNIENYIDLLSKKLDVDTLFIFFNKYIFKYMFMISLASFFLIGIYNAVFYLIVH
;
A
#
# COMPACT_ATOMS: atom_id res chain seq x y z
N MET A 1 28.49 19.23 43.08
CA MET A 1 28.33 19.42 41.61
C MET A 1 28.10 18.12 40.84
N VAL A 2 28.72 16.99 41.22
CA VAL A 2 28.59 15.70 40.51
C VAL A 2 27.15 15.16 40.49
N LEU A 3 26.44 15.18 41.62
CA LEU A 3 25.01 14.78 41.70
C LEU A 3 24.09 15.62 40.80
N LEU A 4 24.35 16.93 40.68
CA LEU A 4 23.58 17.81 39.80
C LEU A 4 23.76 17.43 38.33
N LYS A 5 24.98 17.08 37.92
CA LYS A 5 25.28 16.61 36.56
C LYS A 5 24.65 15.24 36.28
N ALA A 6 24.69 14.32 37.25
CA ALA A 6 24.00 13.02 37.15
C ALA A 6 22.48 13.19 36.98
N PHE A 7 21.87 14.11 37.72
CA PHE A 7 20.45 14.46 37.55
C PHE A 7 20.15 15.07 36.17
N LEU A 8 21.05 15.93 35.67
CA LEU A 8 20.90 16.55 34.34
C LEU A 8 20.93 15.51 33.21
N PHE A 9 21.75 14.46 33.32
CA PHE A 9 21.73 13.35 32.37
C PHE A 9 20.38 12.63 32.34
N LEU A 10 19.76 12.41 33.49
CA LEU A 10 18.45 11.76 33.57
C LEU A 10 17.38 12.62 32.89
N VAL A 11 17.31 13.91 33.22
CA VAL A 11 16.35 14.86 32.62
C VAL A 11 16.56 14.99 31.10
N ALA A 12 17.82 15.07 30.65
CA ALA A 12 18.14 15.15 29.23
C ALA A 12 17.67 13.91 28.46
N ASN A 13 17.87 12.71 29.02
CA ASN A 13 17.43 11.47 28.37
C ASN A 13 15.89 11.39 28.29
N LEU A 14 15.18 11.74 29.37
CA LEU A 14 13.72 11.83 29.34
C LEU A 14 13.22 12.82 28.29
N PHE A 15 13.87 13.98 28.18
CA PHE A 15 13.53 14.98 27.16
C PHE A 15 13.71 14.44 25.74
N ILE A 16 14.77 13.67 25.48
CA ILE A 16 14.99 13.01 24.18
C ILE A 16 13.86 12.01 23.88
N GLY A 17 13.46 11.17 24.85
CA GLY A 17 12.36 10.24 24.68
C GLY A 17 11.02 10.92 24.37
N PHE A 18 10.72 12.00 25.11
CA PHE A 18 9.57 12.86 24.83
C PHE A 18 9.61 13.42 23.40
N LEU A 19 10.74 14.02 23.02
CA LEU A 19 10.93 14.69 21.75
C LEU A 19 10.81 13.71 20.58
N LEU A 20 11.35 12.49 20.71
CA LEU A 20 11.26 11.44 19.70
C LEU A 20 9.81 11.07 19.38
N VAL A 21 9.00 10.81 20.42
CA VAL A 21 7.58 10.44 20.24
C VAL A 21 6.78 11.60 19.67
N PHE A 22 7.08 12.83 20.10
CA PHE A 22 6.47 14.04 19.54
C PHE A 22 6.82 14.23 18.06
N LEU A 23 8.09 14.03 17.68
CA LEU A 23 8.53 14.10 16.28
C LEU A 23 7.85 13.05 15.40
N ILE A 24 7.68 11.81 15.89
CA ILE A 24 6.94 10.77 15.15
C ILE A 24 5.50 11.22 14.90
N LYS A 25 4.82 11.73 15.92
CA LYS A 25 3.46 12.26 15.79
C LYS A 25 3.42 13.43 14.80
N ALA A 26 4.35 14.36 14.90
CA ALA A 26 4.46 15.49 14.00
C ALA A 26 4.67 15.00 12.56
N PHE A 27 5.64 14.14 12.31
CA PHE A 27 5.95 13.60 10.98
C PHE A 27 4.78 12.85 10.33
N LEU A 28 3.99 12.12 11.12
CA LEU A 28 2.85 11.36 10.61
C LEU A 28 1.67 12.25 10.22
N PHE A 29 1.36 13.29 11.02
CA PHE A 29 0.10 14.03 10.94
C PHE A 29 0.22 15.52 10.62
N TYR A 30 1.39 16.12 10.81
CA TYR A 30 1.62 17.55 10.60
C TYR A 30 2.77 17.84 9.62
N PRO A 31 2.62 18.80 8.70
CA PRO A 31 1.42 19.59 8.41
C PRO A 31 0.44 18.85 7.47
N SER A 32 -0.86 19.08 7.62
CA SER A 32 -1.89 18.47 6.77
C SER A 32 -1.86 18.92 5.30
N LYS A 33 -1.20 20.04 5.01
CA LYS A 33 -1.13 20.64 3.68
C LYS A 33 0.32 20.88 3.28
N GLU A 34 0.55 20.98 1.97
CA GLU A 34 1.86 21.33 1.43
C GLU A 34 2.20 22.76 1.85
N LEU A 35 3.39 22.96 2.41
CA LEU A 35 3.87 24.28 2.78
C LEU A 35 4.89 24.76 1.76
N TYR A 36 4.79 26.04 1.42
CA TYR A 36 5.70 26.71 0.51
C TYR A 36 6.41 27.83 1.25
N PHE A 37 7.73 27.88 1.14
CA PHE A 37 8.57 28.93 1.69
C PHE A 37 9.40 29.54 0.57
N PHE A 38 9.25 30.85 0.34
CA PHE A 38 9.83 31.56 -0.83
C PHE A 38 9.53 30.87 -2.18
N GLY A 39 8.31 30.38 -2.36
CA GLY A 39 7.87 29.68 -3.59
C GLY A 39 8.44 28.26 -3.74
N LYS A 40 9.32 27.79 -2.84
CA LYS A 40 9.83 26.42 -2.82
C LYS A 40 9.04 25.57 -1.84
N LYS A 41 8.64 24.37 -2.26
CA LYS A 41 7.95 23.41 -1.39
C LYS A 41 8.89 22.93 -0.28
N VAL A 42 8.44 22.99 0.96
CA VAL A 42 9.20 22.50 2.11
C VAL A 42 9.28 20.98 2.04
N PRO A 43 10.48 20.37 2.10
CA PRO A 43 10.62 18.92 2.13
C PRO A 43 9.89 18.35 3.34
N PHE A 44 9.35 17.13 3.21
CA PHE A 44 8.56 16.46 4.26
C PHE A 44 7.18 17.07 4.56
N THR A 45 6.67 17.96 3.69
CA THR A 45 5.27 18.43 3.70
C THR A 45 4.55 17.99 2.41
N PRO A 46 3.28 17.55 2.45
CA PRO A 46 2.45 17.35 3.63
C PRO A 46 2.91 16.12 4.44
N ALA A 47 2.33 15.92 5.62
CA ALA A 47 2.68 14.83 6.52
C ALA A 47 2.55 13.47 5.84
N LEU A 48 3.29 12.48 6.35
CA LEU A 48 3.44 11.19 5.70
C LEU A 48 2.09 10.53 5.38
N LEU A 49 1.14 10.55 6.33
CA LEU A 49 -0.16 9.89 6.16
C LEU A 49 -1.00 10.53 5.07
N TYR A 50 -1.06 11.87 5.03
CA TYR A 50 -1.76 12.59 3.96
C TYR A 50 -1.20 12.23 2.60
N ARG A 51 0.13 12.31 2.45
CA ARG A 51 0.81 11.96 1.18
C ARG A 51 0.56 10.51 0.77
N LYS A 52 0.60 9.58 1.71
CA LYS A 52 0.40 8.14 1.43
C LYS A 52 -1.04 7.81 1.10
N LYS A 53 -2.00 8.44 1.78
CA LYS A 53 -3.43 8.35 1.45
C LYS A 53 -3.69 8.82 0.03
N ASP A 54 -3.27 10.05 -0.30
CA ASP A 54 -3.51 10.63 -1.62
C ASP A 54 -2.85 9.81 -2.72
N TRP A 55 -1.62 9.36 -2.48
CA TRP A 55 -0.93 8.45 -3.40
C TRP A 55 -1.71 7.14 -3.62
N LEU A 56 -2.23 6.51 -2.54
CA LEU A 56 -2.98 5.26 -2.63
C LEU A 56 -4.29 5.45 -3.42
N ILE A 57 -5.08 6.49 -3.10
CA ILE A 57 -6.34 6.77 -3.77
C ILE A 57 -6.10 7.08 -5.26
N ASN A 58 -5.11 7.92 -5.56
CA ASN A 58 -4.75 8.23 -6.95
C ASN A 58 -4.26 6.98 -7.69
N LYS A 59 -3.51 6.10 -7.03
CA LYS A 59 -3.03 4.85 -7.63
C LYS A 59 -4.17 3.89 -7.94
N ILE A 60 -5.12 3.70 -7.02
CA ILE A 60 -6.30 2.85 -7.23
C ILE A 60 -7.15 3.43 -8.37
N THR A 61 -7.40 4.74 -8.35
CA THR A 61 -8.15 5.44 -9.39
C THR A 61 -7.48 5.32 -10.76
N SER A 62 -6.17 5.52 -10.83
CA SER A 62 -5.42 5.40 -12.08
C SER A 62 -5.44 3.97 -12.61
N MET A 63 -5.25 2.97 -11.73
CA MET A 63 -5.31 1.56 -12.10
C MET A 63 -6.69 1.18 -12.66
N LEU A 64 -7.78 1.66 -12.04
CA LEU A 64 -9.13 1.44 -12.55
C LEU A 64 -9.32 2.06 -13.93
N LYS A 65 -8.89 3.31 -14.11
CA LYS A 65 -9.00 4.01 -15.40
C LYS A 65 -8.16 3.36 -16.49
N ASP A 66 -6.92 2.97 -16.17
CA ASP A 66 -6.03 2.26 -17.07
C ASP A 66 -6.66 0.92 -17.48
N TYR A 67 -7.23 0.18 -16.54
CA TYR A 67 -7.94 -1.07 -16.80
C TYR A 67 -9.11 -0.88 -17.77
N LEU A 68 -10.01 0.07 -17.49
CA LEU A 68 -11.16 0.35 -18.35
C LEU A 68 -10.73 0.77 -19.76
N ARG A 69 -9.69 1.61 -19.86
CA ARG A 69 -9.11 2.02 -21.15
C ARG A 69 -8.53 0.84 -21.92
N ASP A 70 -7.85 -0.08 -21.24
CA ASP A 70 -7.28 -1.28 -21.85
C ASP A 70 -8.38 -2.23 -22.36
N CYS A 71 -9.54 -2.30 -21.67
CA CYS A 71 -10.69 -3.06 -22.12
C CYS A 71 -11.27 -2.55 -23.45
N ASP A 72 -11.29 -1.23 -23.66
CA ASP A 72 -11.85 -0.58 -24.86
C ASP A 72 -10.96 -0.76 -26.11
N LYS A 73 -9.67 -1.05 -25.94
CA LYS A 73 -8.70 -1.18 -27.03
C LYS A 73 -8.55 -2.63 -27.49
N THR A 74 -9.10 -2.96 -28.66
CA THR A 74 -9.17 -4.36 -29.14
C THR A 74 -7.86 -4.89 -29.74
N ASP A 75 -7.07 -4.04 -30.41
CA ASP A 75 -5.90 -4.47 -31.22
C ASP A 75 -4.53 -4.06 -30.64
N GLU A 76 -4.51 -3.46 -29.46
CA GLU A 76 -3.26 -3.00 -28.84
C GLU A 76 -2.65 -4.07 -27.91
N GLN A 77 -1.31 -4.08 -27.78
CA GLN A 77 -0.57 -4.83 -26.75
C GLN A 77 -0.84 -4.25 -25.35
N THR A 78 -2.08 -4.39 -24.90
CA THR A 78 -2.53 -3.98 -23.56
C THR A 78 -2.27 -5.10 -22.56
N LYS A 79 -2.29 -4.77 -21.27
CA LYS A 79 -2.17 -5.77 -20.20
C LYS A 79 -3.30 -6.80 -20.24
N ILE A 80 -4.49 -6.38 -20.67
CA ILE A 80 -5.64 -7.28 -20.82
C ILE A 80 -5.41 -8.27 -21.95
N SER A 81 -4.91 -7.79 -23.09
CA SER A 81 -4.53 -8.67 -24.21
C SER A 81 -3.42 -9.65 -23.83
N GLU A 82 -2.43 -9.23 -23.04
CA GLU A 82 -1.41 -10.14 -22.49
C GLU A 82 -2.05 -11.22 -21.61
N TRP A 83 -3.01 -10.87 -20.74
CA TRP A 83 -3.70 -11.85 -19.89
C TRP A 83 -4.60 -12.80 -20.68
N GLU A 84 -5.29 -12.30 -21.71
CA GLU A 84 -6.08 -13.10 -22.63
C GLU A 84 -5.19 -14.13 -23.35
N MET A 85 -4.02 -13.70 -23.85
CA MET A 85 -3.04 -14.57 -24.50
C MET A 85 -2.43 -15.58 -23.53
N LEU A 86 -2.08 -15.16 -22.31
CA LEU A 86 -1.59 -16.07 -21.27
C LEU A 86 -2.63 -17.14 -20.91
N ALA A 87 -3.92 -16.79 -20.90
CA ALA A 87 -4.99 -17.77 -20.68
C ALA A 87 -5.07 -18.78 -21.83
N TYR A 88 -4.94 -18.31 -23.08
CA TYR A 88 -4.85 -19.18 -24.25
C TYR A 88 -3.65 -20.13 -24.16
N GLU A 89 -2.46 -19.62 -23.87
CA GLU A 89 -1.22 -20.42 -23.78
C GLU A 89 -1.32 -21.48 -22.67
N LYS A 90 -1.82 -21.11 -21.49
CA LYS A 90 -2.03 -22.06 -20.39
C LYS A 90 -3.09 -23.10 -20.73
N ALA A 91 -4.17 -22.72 -21.41
CA ALA A 91 -5.17 -23.67 -21.90
C ALA A 91 -4.54 -24.64 -22.90
N TRP A 92 -3.79 -24.11 -23.86
CA TRP A 92 -3.09 -24.88 -24.88
C TRP A 92 -2.10 -25.87 -24.26
N GLU A 93 -1.31 -25.44 -23.27
CA GLU A 93 -0.40 -26.31 -22.52
C GLU A 93 -1.17 -27.37 -21.74
N LYS A 94 -2.24 -27.01 -21.03
CA LYS A 94 -3.00 -27.97 -20.23
C LYS A 94 -3.64 -29.06 -21.09
N PHE A 95 -4.12 -28.70 -22.28
CA PHE A 95 -4.71 -29.64 -23.23
C PHE A 95 -3.65 -30.42 -24.04
N SER A 96 -2.36 -30.13 -23.89
CA SER A 96 -1.30 -31.04 -24.39
C SER A 96 -1.40 -32.42 -23.75
N GLY A 97 -1.88 -32.53 -22.50
CA GLY A 97 -2.08 -33.82 -21.83
C GLY A 97 -3.11 -34.72 -22.53
N ILE A 98 -4.00 -34.17 -23.36
CA ILE A 98 -4.95 -34.93 -24.20
C ILE A 98 -4.20 -35.75 -25.27
N GLU A 99 -2.94 -35.42 -25.57
CA GLU A 99 -2.08 -36.19 -26.48
C GLU A 99 -1.86 -37.65 -26.03
N SER A 100 -2.00 -37.93 -24.73
CA SER A 100 -1.85 -39.27 -24.14
C SER A 100 -2.98 -40.25 -24.50
N ILE A 101 -4.09 -39.79 -25.10
CA ILE A 101 -5.20 -40.64 -25.51
C ILE A 101 -4.82 -41.40 -26.79
N LYS A 102 -4.44 -42.67 -26.60
CA LYS A 102 -3.88 -43.58 -27.62
C LYS A 102 -4.79 -43.84 -28.84
N ILE A 103 -6.09 -43.56 -28.72
CA ILE A 103 -7.13 -43.96 -29.70
C ILE A 103 -7.46 -42.82 -30.70
N MET A 104 -6.96 -41.60 -30.48
CA MET A 104 -7.38 -40.43 -31.28
C MET A 104 -6.38 -40.05 -32.39
N PRO A 105 -6.83 -39.86 -33.65
CA PRO A 105 -5.99 -39.33 -34.72
C PRO A 105 -5.37 -37.97 -34.38
N ALA A 106 -4.14 -37.70 -34.83
CA ALA A 106 -3.41 -36.46 -34.52
C ALA A 106 -4.18 -35.18 -34.95
N PHE A 107 -4.88 -35.23 -36.09
CA PHE A 107 -5.65 -34.09 -36.59
C PHE A 107 -6.84 -33.73 -35.67
N LEU A 108 -7.54 -34.72 -35.12
CA LEU A 108 -8.64 -34.53 -34.17
C LEU A 108 -8.13 -33.96 -32.85
N ARG A 109 -7.00 -34.48 -32.35
CA ARG A 109 -6.35 -33.98 -31.12
C ARG A 109 -6.00 -32.49 -31.24
N ASN A 110 -5.32 -32.10 -32.31
CA ASN A 110 -4.95 -30.70 -32.54
C ASN A 110 -6.18 -29.80 -32.70
N LYS A 111 -7.21 -30.26 -33.42
CA LYS A 111 -8.45 -29.50 -33.62
C LYS A 111 -9.21 -29.29 -32.31
N ILE A 112 -9.33 -30.31 -31.46
CA ILE A 112 -9.95 -30.20 -30.13
C ILE A 112 -9.15 -29.26 -29.24
N ARG A 113 -7.82 -29.42 -29.20
CA ARG A 113 -6.93 -28.55 -28.43
C ARG A 113 -7.09 -27.08 -28.82
N GLN A 114 -7.09 -26.79 -30.12
CA GLN A 114 -7.30 -25.45 -30.64
C GLN A 114 -8.68 -24.92 -30.30
N MET A 115 -9.73 -25.69 -30.55
CA MET A 115 -11.11 -25.30 -30.25
C MET A 115 -11.28 -24.96 -28.76
N MET A 116 -10.78 -25.81 -27.86
CA MET A 116 -10.87 -25.58 -26.42
C MET A 116 -10.06 -24.37 -25.96
N SER A 117 -8.86 -24.16 -26.52
CA SER A 117 -8.02 -23.01 -26.17
C SER A 117 -8.66 -21.70 -26.66
N VAL A 118 -9.25 -21.70 -27.86
CA VAL A 118 -10.01 -20.55 -28.40
C VAL A 118 -11.26 -20.27 -27.56
N ILE A 119 -12.02 -21.30 -27.17
CA ILE A 119 -13.20 -21.12 -26.30
C ILE A 119 -12.79 -20.47 -24.97
N ILE A 120 -11.70 -20.94 -24.34
CA ILE A 120 -11.22 -20.36 -23.09
C ILE A 120 -10.76 -18.92 -23.31
N TYR A 121 -10.03 -18.64 -24.38
CA TYR A 121 -9.63 -17.28 -24.75
C TYR A 121 -10.85 -16.35 -24.87
N GLU A 122 -11.89 -16.75 -25.60
CA GLU A 122 -13.10 -15.93 -25.79
C GLU A 122 -13.89 -15.75 -24.48
N ILE A 123 -13.99 -16.79 -23.64
CA ILE A 123 -14.61 -16.67 -22.31
C ILE A 123 -13.86 -15.64 -21.46
N VAL A 124 -12.53 -15.73 -21.43
CA VAL A 124 -11.67 -14.84 -20.64
C VAL A 124 -11.73 -13.41 -21.17
N LYS A 125 -11.69 -13.24 -22.49
CA LYS A 125 -11.86 -11.95 -23.17
C LYS A 125 -13.20 -11.32 -22.82
N GLN A 126 -14.30 -12.07 -22.93
CA GLN A 126 -15.63 -11.60 -22.58
C GLN A 126 -15.73 -11.25 -21.08
N PHE A 127 -15.11 -12.06 -20.22
CA PHE A 127 -15.05 -11.80 -18.79
C PHE A 127 -14.36 -10.47 -18.48
N PHE A 128 -13.14 -10.26 -18.99
CA PHE A 128 -12.38 -9.04 -18.71
C PHE A 128 -12.92 -7.81 -19.42
N ARG A 129 -13.38 -7.91 -20.67
CA ARG A 129 -13.78 -6.72 -21.45
C ARG A 129 -15.25 -6.35 -21.32
N SER A 130 -16.11 -7.28 -20.92
CA SER A 130 -17.55 -7.00 -20.79
C SER A 130 -18.05 -7.18 -19.37
N PHE A 131 -17.82 -8.36 -18.78
CA PHE A 131 -18.40 -8.68 -17.46
C PHE A 131 -17.81 -7.81 -16.34
N VAL A 132 -16.49 -7.67 -16.25
CA VAL A 132 -15.86 -6.86 -15.20
C VAL A 132 -16.19 -5.36 -15.35
N PRO A 133 -16.08 -4.72 -16.53
CA PRO A 133 -16.56 -3.35 -16.73
C PRO A 133 -18.04 -3.17 -16.39
N TYR A 134 -18.89 -4.13 -16.75
CA TYR A 134 -20.30 -4.12 -16.35
C TYR A 134 -20.46 -4.10 -14.82
N LEU A 135 -19.72 -4.92 -14.07
CA LEU A 135 -19.76 -4.89 -12.61
C LEU A 135 -19.26 -3.54 -12.07
N ILE A 136 -18.16 -3.02 -12.61
CA ILE A 136 -17.60 -1.73 -12.21
C ILE A 136 -18.65 -0.61 -12.33
N ALA A 137 -19.35 -0.56 -13.46
CA ALA A 137 -20.41 0.40 -13.73
C ALA A 137 -21.64 0.13 -12.84
N ARG A 138 -22.10 -1.12 -12.77
CA ARG A 138 -23.30 -1.51 -11.99
C ARG A 138 -23.17 -1.19 -10.51
N TYR A 139 -21.98 -1.39 -9.94
CA TYR A 139 -21.71 -1.10 -8.54
C TYR A 139 -21.16 0.31 -8.31
N ASN A 140 -21.00 1.14 -9.35
CA ASN A 140 -20.40 2.47 -9.24
C ASN A 140 -19.10 2.46 -8.40
N ILE A 141 -18.15 1.59 -8.76
CA ILE A 141 -16.91 1.41 -7.98
C ILE A 141 -16.15 2.73 -7.79
N GLU A 142 -16.26 3.67 -8.73
CA GLU A 142 -15.74 5.03 -8.60
C GLU A 142 -16.27 5.74 -7.33
N ASN A 143 -17.57 5.65 -7.07
CA ASN A 143 -18.17 6.21 -5.84
C ASN A 143 -17.63 5.53 -4.57
N TYR A 144 -17.32 4.23 -4.64
CA TYR A 144 -16.71 3.54 -3.50
C TYR A 144 -15.27 3.99 -3.25
N ILE A 145 -14.50 4.31 -4.30
CA ILE A 145 -13.16 4.89 -4.16
C ILE A 145 -13.26 6.28 -3.52
N ASP A 146 -14.25 7.09 -3.91
CA ASP A 146 -14.50 8.39 -3.29
C ASP A 146 -14.94 8.27 -1.83
N LEU A 147 -15.82 7.32 -1.53
CA LEU A 147 -16.22 7.00 -0.15
C LEU A 147 -15.02 6.49 0.67
N LEU A 148 -14.13 5.71 0.08
CA LEU A 148 -12.90 5.25 0.73
C LEU A 148 -11.98 6.42 1.03
N SER A 149 -11.82 7.35 0.07
CA SER A 149 -11.07 8.59 0.27
C SER A 149 -11.64 9.41 1.43
N LYS A 150 -12.97 9.49 1.56
CA LYS A 150 -13.65 10.15 2.68
C LYS A 150 -13.52 9.39 4.00
N LYS A 151 -13.64 8.06 4.01
CA LYS A 151 -13.55 7.24 5.23
C LYS A 151 -12.13 7.14 5.77
N LEU A 152 -11.12 7.13 4.90
CA LEU A 152 -9.71 7.26 5.28
C LEU A 152 -9.38 8.71 5.65
N ASP A 153 -10.25 9.35 6.42
CA ASP A 153 -9.99 10.69 6.89
C ASP A 153 -8.81 10.66 7.85
N VAL A 154 -7.82 11.52 7.58
CA VAL A 154 -6.57 11.51 8.35
C VAL A 154 -6.84 12.00 9.78
N ASP A 155 -7.90 12.79 9.97
CA ASP A 155 -8.35 13.21 11.29
C ASP A 155 -8.90 12.04 12.11
N THR A 156 -9.60 11.09 11.48
CA THR A 156 -10.05 9.86 12.15
C THR A 156 -8.85 8.99 12.55
N LEU A 157 -7.86 8.86 11.65
CA LEU A 157 -6.61 8.16 11.96
C LEU A 157 -5.82 8.83 13.07
N PHE A 158 -5.84 10.17 13.14
CA PHE A 158 -5.18 10.95 14.19
C PHE A 158 -5.83 10.71 15.55
N ILE A 159 -7.16 10.72 15.62
CA ILE A 159 -7.90 10.41 16.85
C ILE A 159 -7.58 8.99 17.31
N PHE A 160 -7.63 8.01 16.41
CA PHE A 160 -7.30 6.62 16.71
C PHE A 160 -5.85 6.48 17.21
N PHE A 161 -4.90 7.08 16.49
CA PHE A 161 -3.48 7.06 16.86
C PHE A 161 -3.26 7.66 18.24
N ASN A 162 -3.84 8.83 18.53
CA ASN A 162 -3.68 9.45 19.84
C ASN A 162 -4.26 8.59 20.97
N LYS A 163 -5.43 7.99 20.75
CA LYS A 163 -6.13 7.19 21.76
C LYS A 163 -5.44 5.86 22.05
N TYR A 164 -5.01 5.15 21.00
CA TYR A 164 -4.58 3.75 21.12
C TYR A 164 -3.09 3.51 20.91
N ILE A 165 -2.35 4.43 20.29
CA ILE A 165 -0.94 4.21 19.93
C ILE A 165 -0.05 5.18 20.67
N PHE A 166 -0.31 6.49 20.55
CA PHE A 166 0.53 7.55 21.10
C PHE A 166 0.74 7.39 22.60
N LYS A 167 -0.33 7.14 23.37
CA LYS A 167 -0.23 6.96 24.83
C LYS A 167 0.75 5.85 25.21
N TYR A 168 0.64 4.67 24.58
CA TYR A 168 1.52 3.54 24.89
C TYR A 168 2.93 3.75 24.37
N MET A 169 3.08 4.27 23.16
CA MET A 169 4.39 4.59 22.58
C MET A 169 5.13 5.63 23.43
N PHE A 170 4.42 6.63 23.95
CA PHE A 170 4.95 7.63 24.86
C PHE A 170 5.43 7.02 26.18
N MET A 171 4.61 6.18 26.82
CA MET A 171 4.98 5.50 28.08
C MET A 171 6.20 4.59 27.89
N ILE A 172 6.22 3.80 26.81
CA ILE A 172 7.36 2.91 26.50
C ILE A 172 8.62 3.73 26.27
N SER A 173 8.54 4.80 25.46
CA SER A 173 9.69 5.64 25.18
C SER A 173 10.23 6.29 26.45
N LEU A 174 9.39 6.92 27.27
CA LEU A 174 9.84 7.51 28.53
C LEU A 174 10.46 6.48 29.46
N ALA A 175 9.87 5.29 29.59
CA ALA A 175 10.43 4.22 30.42
C ALA A 175 11.82 3.78 29.93
N SER A 176 11.99 3.57 28.62
CA SER A 176 13.29 3.20 28.04
C SER A 176 14.34 4.29 28.25
N PHE A 177 14.00 5.55 27.98
CA PHE A 177 14.93 6.67 28.13
C PHE A 177 15.22 7.00 29.60
N PHE A 178 14.28 6.74 30.51
CA PHE A 178 14.52 6.83 31.94
C PHE A 178 15.57 5.81 32.40
N LEU A 179 15.43 4.55 31.99
CA LEU A 179 16.40 3.50 32.31
C LEU A 179 17.79 3.81 31.74
N ILE A 180 17.87 4.32 30.52
CA ILE A 180 19.12 4.82 29.92
C ILE A 180 19.69 5.98 30.74
N GLY A 181 18.83 6.90 31.18
CA GLY A 181 19.21 8.02 32.04
C GLY A 181 19.82 7.56 33.38
N ILE A 182 19.20 6.56 34.03
CA ILE A 182 19.75 5.94 35.26
C ILE A 182 21.10 5.30 34.96
N TYR A 183 21.19 4.49 33.90
CA TYR A 183 22.44 3.84 33.51
C TYR A 183 23.58 4.85 33.31
N ASN A 184 23.32 5.92 32.56
CA ASN A 184 24.29 6.99 32.32
C ASN A 184 24.67 7.73 33.61
N ALA A 185 23.71 7.99 34.50
CA ALA A 185 23.96 8.64 35.78
C ALA A 185 24.83 7.77 36.72
N VAL A 186 24.54 6.47 36.80
CA VAL A 186 25.34 5.51 37.59
C VAL A 186 26.74 5.39 37.02
N PHE A 187 26.87 5.25 35.69
CA PHE A 187 28.18 5.19 35.05
C PHE A 187 29.01 6.45 35.31
N TYR A 188 28.39 7.62 35.22
CA TYR A 188 29.04 8.90 35.51
C TYR A 188 29.55 8.97 36.96
N LEU A 189 28.78 8.44 37.93
CA LEU A 189 29.17 8.39 39.35
C LEU A 189 30.25 7.34 39.68
N ILE A 190 30.44 6.33 38.82
CA ILE A 190 31.51 5.32 39.00
C ILE A 190 32.83 5.83 38.42
N VAL A 191 32.77 6.56 37.30
CA VAL A 191 33.95 7.05 36.58
C VAL A 191 34.53 8.35 37.18
N HIS A 192 33.77 9.05 38.04
CA HIS A 192 34.18 10.28 38.72
C HIS A 192 33.92 10.21 40.22
#